data_AF-A0A8C8DAM6-F1
#
_entry.id   AF-A0A8C8DAM6-F1
#
_cell.length_a   1.000
_cell.length_b   1.000
_cell.length_c   1.000
_cell.angle_alpha   90.00
_cell.angle_beta   90.00
_cell.angle_gamma   90.00
#
_symmetry.space_group_name_H-M   'P 1'
#
loop_
_entity.id
_entity.type
_entity.pdbx_description
1 polymer ?
#
loop_
_entity_poly.entity_id
_entity_poly.type
_entity_poly.pdbx_seq_one_letter_code
_entity_poly.pdbx_strand_id
1 'polypeptide(L)'
;MRFSSNVKPHVLLLIVGTILLLGYVYFNFFSERLNGLSRLVFRSRVRNMVSPEKLLYKQPSVLVGRTDVVSVTPWLAPIVWEGTFDPVLVDNIYKPMNLTVATTVFAIGKYVRFLQDFLETAEKHFMVGFHVRYYVFTDRPHDVPSVNLSQGRHLSVIQVPGSNRWQEISARRMEIIQTTIERQIRREADYIFCLDVDSKFHARWGSESLGRLVAVIHPGYYEQTRDRFPYERRPASTAYIPMDEGDYYYGGAMIGGFVEDVYTLTKVCRTRFEEDAGNSIEAAWQEESHLNRYLLDNKPSKVLSPEYLWQDFKAKTKEVKVIRFSGVIKNYADVRPNV
;
A
#
# COMPACT_ATOMS: atom_id res chain seq x y z
N MET A 1 1.89 -71.90 -3.28
CA MET A 1 2.54 -71.07 -4.31
C MET A 1 3.79 -70.43 -3.70
N ARG A 2 4.98 -70.89 -4.09
CA ARG A 2 6.26 -70.31 -3.66
C ARG A 2 6.51 -69.04 -4.48
N PHE A 3 6.59 -67.88 -3.84
CA PHE A 3 7.12 -66.68 -4.51
C PHE A 3 8.63 -66.83 -4.65
N SER A 4 9.10 -66.99 -5.89
CA SER A 4 10.51 -66.94 -6.26
C SER A 4 10.95 -65.47 -6.29
N SER A 5 11.67 -65.02 -5.26
CA SER A 5 12.29 -63.69 -5.25
C SER A 5 13.73 -63.76 -5.77
N ASN A 6 13.90 -64.04 -7.07
CA ASN A 6 15.20 -63.91 -7.72
C ASN A 6 15.37 -62.50 -8.31
N VAL A 7 15.40 -61.48 -7.44
CA VAL A 7 15.92 -60.17 -7.83
C VAL A 7 17.44 -60.29 -7.81
N LYS A 8 18.07 -60.26 -9.00
CA LYS A 8 19.53 -60.33 -9.11
C LYS A 8 20.16 -59.16 -8.32
N PRO A 9 21.31 -59.34 -7.63
CA PRO A 9 21.93 -58.30 -6.80
C PRO A 9 22.12 -56.95 -7.50
N HIS A 10 22.42 -56.99 -8.81
CA HIS A 10 22.60 -55.80 -9.64
C HIS A 10 21.30 -55.01 -9.87
N VAL A 11 20.14 -55.67 -9.88
CA VAL A 11 18.82 -55.03 -10.00
C VAL A 11 18.47 -54.30 -8.71
N LEU A 12 18.80 -54.89 -7.55
CA LEU A 12 18.62 -54.24 -6.25
C LEU A 12 19.51 -52.98 -6.13
N LEU A 13 20.77 -53.07 -6.57
CA LEU A 13 21.69 -51.92 -6.63
C LEU A 13 21.18 -50.80 -7.54
N LEU A 14 20.61 -51.14 -8.70
CA LEU A 14 19.98 -50.18 -9.61
C LEU A 14 18.78 -49.48 -8.96
N ILE A 15 17.90 -50.23 -8.30
CA ILE A 15 16.73 -49.66 -7.60
C ILE A 15 17.18 -48.71 -6.48
N VAL A 16 18.14 -49.13 -5.65
CA VAL A 16 18.69 -48.30 -4.57
C VAL A 16 19.36 -47.04 -5.13
N GLY A 17 20.15 -47.17 -6.20
CA GLY A 17 20.78 -46.03 -6.87
C GLY A 17 19.76 -45.04 -7.43
N THR A 18 18.66 -45.54 -8.00
CA THR A 18 17.57 -44.69 -8.53
C THR A 18 16.84 -43.95 -7.42
N ILE A 19 16.56 -44.63 -6.29
CA ILE A 19 15.92 -44.00 -5.11
C ILE A 19 16.83 -42.93 -4.51
N LEU A 20 18.14 -43.20 -4.39
CA LEU A 20 19.11 -42.22 -3.89
C LEU A 20 19.24 -41.01 -4.83
N LEU A 21 19.24 -41.23 -6.15
CA LEU A 21 19.27 -40.15 -7.13
C LEU A 21 18.01 -39.29 -7.07
N LEU A 22 16.82 -39.91 -7.00
CA LEU A 22 15.55 -39.19 -6.83
C LEU A 22 15.51 -38.43 -5.50
N GLY A 23 16.01 -39.03 -4.42
CA GLY A 23 16.14 -38.38 -3.12
C GLY A 23 17.09 -37.18 -3.17
N TYR A 24 18.22 -37.29 -3.88
CA TYR A 24 19.18 -36.20 -4.07
C TYR A 24 18.60 -35.06 -4.92
N VAL A 25 17.90 -35.38 -6.01
CA VAL A 25 17.21 -34.38 -6.85
C VAL A 25 16.10 -33.69 -6.07
N TYR A 26 15.28 -34.44 -5.32
CA TYR A 26 14.24 -33.88 -4.47
C TYR A 26 14.82 -32.99 -3.37
N PHE A 27 15.90 -33.43 -2.72
CA PHE A 27 16.60 -32.66 -1.70
C PHE A 27 17.20 -31.37 -2.27
N ASN A 28 17.85 -31.41 -3.44
CA ASN A 28 18.38 -30.20 -4.08
C ASN A 28 17.27 -29.25 -4.54
N PHE A 29 16.19 -29.77 -5.13
CA PHE A 29 15.04 -28.96 -5.50
C PHE A 29 14.39 -28.28 -4.27
N PHE A 30 14.26 -29.01 -3.16
CA PHE A 30 13.72 -28.47 -1.91
C PHE A 30 14.70 -27.49 -1.24
N SER A 31 16.00 -27.76 -1.30
CA SER A 31 17.08 -26.91 -0.81
C SER A 31 17.18 -25.60 -1.60
N GLU A 32 17.07 -25.64 -2.94
CA GLU A 32 16.97 -24.43 -3.77
C GLU A 32 15.71 -23.63 -3.46
N ARG A 33 14.57 -24.30 -3.22
CA ARG A 33 13.33 -23.64 -2.81
C ARG A 33 13.46 -22.98 -1.43
N LEU A 34 14.15 -23.63 -0.49
CA LEU A 34 14.47 -23.09 0.84
C LEU A 34 15.52 -21.96 0.79
N ASN A 35 16.50 -22.04 -0.10
CA ASN A 35 17.50 -20.99 -0.31
C ASN A 35 16.92 -19.77 -1.05
N GLY A 36 15.93 -19.97 -1.92
CA GLY A 36 15.09 -18.90 -2.48
C GLY A 36 14.14 -18.28 -1.45
N LEU A 37 13.87 -19.00 -0.36
CA LEU A 37 13.17 -18.53 0.84
C LEU A 37 14.15 -17.83 1.81
N SER A 38 15.11 -17.06 1.30
CA SER A 38 15.82 -16.10 2.15
C SER A 38 14.77 -15.22 2.84
N ARG A 39 14.63 -15.34 4.16
CA ARG A 39 13.63 -14.57 4.91
C ARG A 39 13.99 -13.10 4.74
N LEU A 40 13.16 -12.36 4.00
CA LEU A 40 13.37 -10.94 3.77
C LEU A 40 13.55 -10.25 5.13
N VAL A 41 14.75 -9.73 5.36
CA VAL A 41 15.04 -8.94 6.56
C VAL A 41 14.52 -7.53 6.32
N PHE A 42 13.60 -7.10 7.18
CA PHE A 42 13.09 -5.73 7.26
C PHE A 42 13.75 -5.03 8.46
N ARG A 43 13.77 -3.69 8.44
CA ARG A 43 14.26 -2.89 9.57
C ARG A 43 13.50 -3.25 10.86
N SER A 44 14.24 -3.30 11.98
CA SER A 44 13.68 -3.65 13.29
C SER A 44 12.58 -2.67 13.71
N ARG A 45 11.47 -3.24 14.21
CA ARG A 45 10.21 -2.54 14.48
C ARG A 45 10.12 -1.94 15.88
N VAL A 46 10.94 -2.40 16.82
CA VAL A 46 10.81 -2.01 18.23
C VAL A 46 11.59 -0.75 18.49
N ARG A 47 10.90 0.39 18.46
CA ARG A 47 11.38 1.66 19.02
C ARG A 47 10.39 2.08 20.10
N ASN A 48 10.89 2.36 21.31
CA ASN A 48 10.04 2.77 22.41
C ASN A 48 9.38 4.11 22.08
N MET A 49 8.06 4.21 22.27
CA MET A 49 7.36 5.49 22.27
C MET A 49 7.74 6.23 23.55
N VAL A 50 8.62 7.21 23.43
CA VAL A 50 9.05 8.05 24.56
C VAL A 50 8.49 9.44 24.32
N SER A 51 7.65 9.91 25.24
CA SER A 51 7.25 11.32 25.26
C SER A 51 8.41 12.16 25.81
N PRO A 52 8.74 13.30 25.20
CA PRO A 52 9.68 14.25 25.78
C PRO A 52 9.23 14.74 27.17
N GLU A 53 10.19 15.09 28.01
CA GLU A 53 9.91 15.71 29.31
C GLU A 53 9.23 17.08 29.12
N LYS A 54 8.26 17.39 29.99
CA LYS A 54 7.56 18.69 30.07
C LYS A 54 6.84 19.12 28.79
N LEU A 55 6.39 18.18 27.96
CA LEU A 55 5.60 18.49 26.78
C LEU A 55 4.25 19.13 27.16
N LEU A 56 4.01 20.34 26.67
CA LEU A 56 2.74 21.04 26.83
C LEU A 56 1.81 20.70 25.65
N TYR A 57 0.66 20.12 25.95
CA TYR A 57 -0.40 19.82 25.00
C TYR A 57 -1.76 19.93 25.70
N LYS A 58 -2.84 19.99 24.91
CA LYS A 58 -4.18 20.11 25.48
C LYS A 58 -4.54 18.84 26.26
N GLN A 59 -4.95 19.00 27.52
CA GLN A 59 -5.42 17.86 28.32
C GLN A 59 -6.56 17.13 27.58
N PRO A 60 -6.45 15.81 27.34
CA PRO A 60 -7.50 15.05 26.70
C PRO A 60 -8.74 15.00 27.59
N SER A 61 -9.92 15.09 26.98
CA SER A 61 -11.20 14.94 27.67
C SER A 61 -11.82 13.60 27.31
N VAL A 62 -12.27 12.86 28.33
CA VAL A 62 -13.03 11.61 28.12
C VAL A 62 -14.49 11.87 27.71
N LEU A 63 -14.96 13.12 27.83
CA LEU A 63 -16.35 13.52 27.55
C LEU A 63 -16.51 14.35 26.26
N VAL A 64 -15.41 14.81 25.66
CA VAL A 64 -15.45 15.76 24.53
C VAL A 64 -14.59 15.25 23.39
N GLY A 65 -15.20 15.12 22.21
CA GLY A 65 -14.55 14.70 20.97
C GLY A 65 -15.41 15.01 19.74
N ARG A 66 -15.08 14.41 18.60
CA ARG A 66 -15.95 14.43 17.42
C ARG A 66 -17.24 13.66 17.72
N THR A 67 -18.40 14.29 17.52
CA THR A 67 -19.73 13.69 17.72
C THR A 67 -20.49 13.45 16.41
N ASP A 68 -19.96 13.98 15.31
CA ASP A 68 -20.50 13.97 13.96
C ASP A 68 -19.96 12.83 13.09
N VAL A 69 -18.92 12.13 13.55
CA VAL A 69 -18.27 11.03 12.82
C VAL A 69 -17.83 9.91 13.75
N VAL A 70 -17.71 8.70 13.20
CA VAL A 70 -17.06 7.58 13.88
C VAL A 70 -15.54 7.80 13.86
N SER A 71 -14.91 7.69 15.04
CA SER A 71 -13.47 7.89 15.24
C SER A 71 -12.71 6.60 15.57
N VAL A 72 -13.42 5.49 15.76
CA VAL A 72 -12.84 4.15 16.01
C VAL A 72 -13.69 3.09 15.33
N THR A 73 -13.03 2.16 14.66
CA THR A 73 -13.67 1.01 13.99
C THR A 73 -14.12 -0.06 14.99
N PRO A 74 -15.01 -0.99 14.61
CA PRO A 74 -15.42 -2.11 15.47
C PRO A 74 -14.27 -3.03 15.92
N TRP A 75 -13.13 -3.03 15.22
CA TRP A 75 -11.92 -3.78 15.60
C TRP A 75 -10.87 -2.92 16.30
N LEU A 76 -11.28 -1.76 16.84
CA LEU A 76 -10.46 -0.85 17.66
C LEU A 76 -9.33 -0.10 16.92
N ALA A 77 -9.32 -0.08 15.59
CA ALA A 77 -8.45 0.82 14.84
C ALA A 77 -9.01 2.25 14.83
N PRO A 78 -8.20 3.29 15.06
CA PRO A 78 -8.65 4.68 14.95
C PRO A 78 -8.97 5.05 13.50
N ILE A 79 -10.02 5.86 13.33
CA ILE A 79 -10.32 6.58 12.10
C ILE A 79 -9.82 8.02 12.27
N VAL A 80 -8.80 8.40 11.49
CA VAL A 80 -8.10 9.68 11.65
C VAL A 80 -8.89 10.79 10.98
N TRP A 81 -9.47 11.67 11.81
CA TRP A 81 -10.15 12.89 11.41
C TRP A 81 -9.50 14.10 12.09
N GLU A 82 -9.62 15.28 11.50
CA GLU A 82 -9.26 16.53 12.17
C GLU A 82 -10.02 16.66 13.49
N GLY A 83 -9.27 16.94 14.56
CA GLY A 83 -9.75 16.97 15.94
C GLY A 83 -9.74 15.63 16.68
N THR A 84 -9.29 14.51 16.08
CA THR A 84 -9.13 13.21 16.79
C THR A 84 -7.70 12.94 17.23
N PHE A 85 -6.76 13.85 16.96
CA PHE A 85 -5.35 13.75 17.35
C PHE A 85 -4.79 15.14 17.67
N ASP A 86 -3.74 15.19 18.49
CA ASP A 86 -2.96 16.39 18.73
C ASP A 86 -1.64 16.29 17.93
N PRO A 87 -1.43 17.14 16.89
CA PRO A 87 -0.27 17.02 16.01
C PRO A 87 1.06 17.28 16.73
N VAL A 88 1.06 18.12 17.78
CA VAL A 88 2.26 18.42 18.56
C VAL A 88 2.63 17.21 19.40
N LEU A 89 1.65 16.61 20.10
CA LEU A 89 1.87 15.42 20.90
C LEU A 89 2.39 14.25 20.06
N VAL A 90 1.71 13.94 18.96
CA VAL A 90 2.04 12.78 18.13
C VAL A 90 3.41 12.95 17.48
N ASP A 91 3.75 14.14 16.96
CA ASP A 91 5.09 14.40 16.40
C ASP A 91 6.19 14.25 17.45
N ASN A 92 5.98 14.75 18.67
CA ASN A 92 6.97 14.67 19.74
C ASN A 92 7.23 13.23 20.20
N ILE A 93 6.26 12.32 20.02
CA ILE A 93 6.46 10.90 20.26
C ILE A 93 7.24 10.23 19.13
N TYR A 94 6.91 10.54 17.87
CA TYR A 94 7.48 9.84 16.71
C TYR A 94 8.83 10.41 16.22
N LYS A 95 9.09 11.71 16.36
CA LYS A 95 10.34 12.32 15.87
C LYS A 95 11.60 11.76 16.54
N PRO A 96 11.65 11.55 17.88
CA PRO A 96 12.81 10.96 18.54
C PRO A 96 13.15 9.54 18.05
N MET A 97 12.16 8.84 17.50
CA MET A 97 12.40 7.52 16.93
C MET A 97 13.23 7.59 15.66
N ASN A 98 13.45 8.73 15.01
CA ASN A 98 14.25 8.87 13.80
C ASN A 98 13.79 7.92 12.67
N LEU A 99 12.50 7.97 12.35
CA LEU A 99 11.87 7.14 11.34
C LEU A 99 12.10 7.70 9.93
N THR A 100 12.19 6.81 8.95
CA THR A 100 12.16 7.15 7.52
C THR A 100 10.85 6.66 6.89
N VAL A 101 10.16 7.56 6.20
CA VAL A 101 8.92 7.26 5.47
C VAL A 101 9.21 7.24 3.96
N ALA A 102 8.96 6.12 3.30
CA ALA A 102 8.97 6.04 1.85
C ALA A 102 7.65 6.54 1.26
N THR A 103 7.70 7.13 0.07
CA THR A 103 6.52 7.44 -0.72
C THR A 103 6.72 6.99 -2.14
N THR A 104 5.85 6.12 -2.64
CA THR A 104 5.86 5.67 -4.03
C THR A 104 4.80 6.41 -4.83
N VAL A 105 5.17 6.83 -6.04
CA VAL A 105 4.29 7.55 -6.94
C VAL A 105 4.55 7.14 -8.39
N PHE A 106 3.49 6.89 -9.15
CA PHE A 106 3.57 6.47 -10.55
C PHE A 106 3.23 7.62 -11.49
N ALA A 107 4.16 7.99 -12.35
CA ALA A 107 4.05 9.08 -13.30
C ALA A 107 4.35 8.57 -14.71
N ILE A 108 3.39 7.83 -15.29
CA ILE A 108 3.55 7.19 -16.60
C ILE A 108 2.96 8.04 -17.72
N GLY A 109 3.69 8.18 -18.82
CA GLY A 109 3.28 8.90 -20.02
C GLY A 109 2.95 10.36 -19.76
N LYS A 110 1.67 10.73 -19.85
CA LYS A 110 1.21 12.10 -19.67
C LYS A 110 1.05 12.50 -18.20
N TYR A 111 1.03 11.53 -17.27
CA TYR A 111 0.87 11.78 -15.83
C TYR A 111 2.10 12.45 -15.19
N VAL A 112 3.24 12.45 -15.87
CA VAL A 112 4.45 13.19 -15.47
C VAL A 112 4.17 14.68 -15.19
N ARG A 113 3.19 15.26 -15.90
CA ARG A 113 2.78 16.66 -15.69
C ARG A 113 2.32 16.99 -14.27
N PHE A 114 1.87 15.99 -13.51
CA PHE A 114 1.37 16.19 -12.15
C PHE A 114 2.47 16.14 -11.09
N LEU A 115 3.67 15.64 -11.43
CA LEU A 115 4.75 15.44 -10.46
C LEU A 115 5.21 16.74 -9.81
N GLN A 116 5.26 17.85 -10.54
CA GLN A 116 5.76 19.11 -9.99
C GLN A 116 4.90 19.57 -8.82
N ASP A 117 3.59 19.70 -9.07
CA ASP A 117 2.62 20.07 -8.04
C ASP A 117 2.60 19.07 -6.88
N PHE A 118 2.62 17.76 -7.18
CA PHE A 118 2.64 16.71 -6.17
C PHE A 118 3.84 16.85 -5.23
N LEU A 119 5.05 16.98 -5.78
CA LEU A 119 6.29 17.06 -5.01
C LEU A 119 6.41 18.39 -4.25
N GLU A 120 6.10 19.51 -4.88
CA GLU A 120 6.17 20.84 -4.25
C GLU A 120 5.17 20.96 -3.08
N THR A 121 3.97 20.38 -3.23
CA THR A 121 2.99 20.36 -2.13
C THR A 121 3.33 19.32 -1.07
N ALA A 122 3.93 18.18 -1.44
CA ALA A 122 4.44 17.20 -0.49
C ALA A 122 5.52 17.80 0.42
N GLU A 123 6.45 18.61 -0.11
CA GLU A 123 7.47 19.30 0.71
C GLU A 123 6.86 20.25 1.74
N LYS A 124 5.69 20.84 1.45
CA LYS A 124 5.00 21.77 2.37
C LYS A 124 4.20 21.05 3.46
N HIS A 125 3.76 19.81 3.21
CA HIS A 125 2.67 19.22 3.99
C HIS A 125 2.89 17.76 4.42
N PHE A 126 3.63 16.98 3.64
CA PHE A 126 3.79 15.55 3.84
C PHE A 126 5.00 15.24 4.73
N MET A 127 4.72 14.70 5.92
CA MET A 127 5.70 14.22 6.88
C MET A 127 6.80 15.25 7.16
N VAL A 128 6.40 16.52 7.32
CA VAL A 128 7.34 17.62 7.58
C VAL A 128 8.08 17.39 8.89
N GLY A 129 9.41 17.47 8.85
CA GLY A 129 10.29 17.18 9.98
C GLY A 129 10.60 15.70 10.20
N PHE A 130 10.17 14.81 9.28
CA PHE A 130 10.60 13.42 9.22
C PHE A 130 11.52 13.19 8.00
N HIS A 131 12.31 12.11 8.05
CA HIS A 131 13.06 11.65 6.89
C HIS A 131 12.09 11.07 5.86
N VAL A 132 12.19 11.51 4.61
CA VAL A 132 11.31 11.03 3.52
C VAL A 132 12.13 10.57 2.32
N ARG A 133 11.72 9.47 1.71
CA ARG A 133 12.29 8.97 0.45
C ARG A 133 11.19 8.84 -0.58
N TYR A 134 11.21 9.72 -1.58
CA TYR A 134 10.34 9.63 -2.74
C TYR A 134 10.89 8.63 -3.74
N TYR A 135 10.04 7.73 -4.22
CA TYR A 135 10.32 6.78 -5.29
C TYR A 135 9.35 7.08 -6.43
N VAL A 136 9.86 7.78 -7.45
CA VAL A 136 9.10 8.17 -8.62
C VAL A 136 9.29 7.10 -9.69
N PHE A 137 8.22 6.35 -9.98
CA PHE A 137 8.21 5.38 -11.08
C PHE A 137 7.73 6.06 -12.35
N THR A 138 8.56 6.07 -13.39
CA THR A 138 8.22 6.72 -14.66
C THR A 138 8.86 6.04 -15.86
N ASP A 139 8.20 6.10 -17.01
CA ASP A 139 8.76 5.78 -18.33
C ASP A 139 9.51 6.98 -18.96
N ARG A 140 9.49 8.14 -18.30
CA ARG A 140 10.05 9.41 -18.79
C ARG A 140 10.96 10.07 -17.73
N PRO A 141 12.10 9.45 -17.39
CA PRO A 141 12.97 9.93 -16.29
C PRO A 141 13.51 11.35 -16.50
N HIS A 142 13.71 11.77 -17.74
CA HIS A 142 14.20 13.13 -18.07
C HIS A 142 13.15 14.22 -17.87
N ASP A 143 11.87 13.86 -17.77
CA ASP A 143 10.77 14.80 -17.57
C ASP A 143 10.38 14.93 -16.09
N VAL A 144 11.09 14.25 -15.18
CA VAL A 144 10.89 14.41 -13.73
C VAL A 144 11.39 15.80 -13.31
N PRO A 145 10.56 16.64 -12.67
CA PRO A 145 10.93 18.00 -12.32
C PRO A 145 12.01 18.02 -11.21
N SER A 146 12.89 19.02 -11.29
CA SER A 146 13.79 19.33 -10.19
C SER A 146 13.04 20.13 -9.13
N VAL A 147 12.91 19.56 -7.93
CA VAL A 147 12.23 20.19 -6.78
C VAL A 147 13.22 20.31 -5.62
N ASN A 148 13.19 21.45 -4.94
CA ASN A 148 14.02 21.66 -3.75
C ASN A 148 13.49 20.80 -2.60
N LEU A 149 14.29 19.81 -2.19
CA LEU A 149 13.95 18.92 -1.08
C LEU A 149 14.55 19.45 0.23
N SER A 150 13.75 19.40 1.28
CA SER A 150 14.20 19.75 2.63
C SER A 150 15.23 18.73 3.15
N GLN A 151 16.00 19.11 4.17
CA GLN A 151 17.01 18.24 4.78
C GLN A 151 16.40 16.88 5.22
N GLY A 152 17.15 15.80 4.98
CA GLY A 152 16.72 14.44 5.32
C GLY A 152 15.72 13.83 4.34
N ARG A 153 15.49 14.50 3.20
CA ARG A 153 14.56 14.05 2.15
C ARG A 153 15.30 13.80 0.85
N HIS A 154 14.95 12.71 0.17
CA HIS A 154 15.60 12.28 -1.06
C HIS A 154 14.58 11.83 -2.09
N LEU A 155 14.87 12.06 -3.36
CA LEU A 155 14.07 11.58 -4.48
C LEU A 155 14.91 10.60 -5.32
N SER A 156 14.34 9.42 -5.56
CA SER A 156 14.88 8.39 -6.44
C SER A 156 13.93 8.23 -7.63
N VAL A 157 14.47 8.39 -8.84
CA VAL A 157 13.74 8.11 -10.07
C VAL A 157 14.01 6.66 -10.48
N ILE A 158 12.96 5.85 -10.62
CA ILE A 158 13.04 4.47 -11.05
C ILE A 158 12.37 4.36 -12.41
N GLN A 159 13.17 4.10 -13.43
CA GLN A 159 12.65 3.89 -14.77
C GLN A 159 11.86 2.59 -14.84
N VAL A 160 10.63 2.66 -15.34
CA VAL A 160 9.76 1.50 -15.56
C VAL A 160 9.21 1.52 -16.98
N PRO A 161 8.87 0.36 -17.57
CA PRO A 161 8.29 0.34 -18.90
C PRO A 161 6.94 1.05 -18.94
N GLY A 162 6.71 1.85 -19.98
CA GLY A 162 5.36 2.31 -20.30
C GLY A 162 4.42 1.14 -20.65
N SER A 163 3.12 1.42 -20.73
CA SER A 163 2.13 0.54 -21.35
C SER A 163 1.09 1.35 -22.10
N ASN A 164 0.57 0.78 -23.18
CA ASN A 164 -0.50 1.36 -24.00
C ASN A 164 -1.90 1.12 -23.41
N ARG A 165 -2.02 0.34 -22.33
CA ARG A 165 -3.27 0.08 -21.60
C ARG A 165 -3.14 0.54 -20.14
N TRP A 166 -4.01 1.46 -19.72
CA TRP A 166 -3.96 1.99 -18.36
C TRP A 166 -4.25 0.92 -17.29
N GLN A 167 -5.05 -0.09 -17.63
CA GLN A 167 -5.34 -1.24 -16.76
C GLN A 167 -4.09 -2.07 -16.49
N GLU A 168 -3.22 -2.25 -17.50
CA GLU A 168 -1.95 -2.95 -17.32
C GLU A 168 -0.96 -2.13 -16.48
N ILE A 169 -0.99 -0.80 -16.59
CA ILE A 169 -0.23 0.08 -15.69
C ILE A 169 -0.70 -0.14 -14.25
N SER A 170 -2.01 -0.23 -14.04
CA SER A 170 -2.64 -0.50 -12.74
C SER A 170 -2.16 -1.81 -12.11
N ALA A 171 -2.24 -2.90 -12.87
CA ALA A 171 -1.75 -4.22 -12.46
C ALA A 171 -0.25 -4.22 -12.11
N ARG A 172 0.55 -3.56 -12.94
CA ARG A 172 1.99 -3.43 -12.75
C ARG A 172 2.35 -2.60 -11.52
N ARG A 173 1.47 -1.73 -11.00
CA ARG A 173 1.76 -0.96 -9.78
C ARG A 173 2.06 -1.89 -8.61
N MET A 174 1.24 -2.91 -8.38
CA MET A 174 1.44 -3.86 -7.28
C MET A 174 2.76 -4.62 -7.42
N GLU A 175 3.08 -5.12 -8.62
CA GLU A 175 4.35 -5.79 -8.91
C GLU A 175 5.57 -4.88 -8.71
N ILE A 176 5.51 -3.65 -9.24
CA ILE A 176 6.61 -2.69 -9.18
C ILE A 176 6.84 -2.29 -7.71
N ILE A 177 5.79 -1.98 -6.95
CA ILE A 177 5.91 -1.67 -5.53
C ILE A 177 6.50 -2.86 -4.77
N GLN A 178 5.96 -4.06 -4.96
CA GLN A 178 6.44 -5.29 -4.31
C GLN A 178 7.94 -5.50 -4.57
N THR A 179 8.34 -5.44 -5.84
CA THR A 179 9.72 -5.72 -6.28
C THR A 179 10.69 -4.62 -5.81
N THR A 180 10.27 -3.36 -5.82
CA THR A 180 11.09 -2.25 -5.32
C THR A 180 11.20 -2.27 -3.79
N ILE A 181 10.18 -2.74 -3.07
CA ILE A 181 10.30 -3.00 -1.63
C ILE A 181 11.36 -4.07 -1.37
N GLU A 182 11.27 -5.19 -2.08
CA GLU A 182 12.20 -6.31 -1.95
C GLU A 182 13.65 -5.92 -2.25
N ARG A 183 13.87 -5.15 -3.32
CA ARG A 183 15.21 -4.77 -3.78
C ARG A 183 15.80 -3.60 -3.00
N GLN A 184 14.97 -2.65 -2.58
CA GLN A 184 15.44 -1.35 -2.10
C GLN A 184 14.74 -0.87 -0.82
N ILE A 185 13.43 -0.59 -0.86
CA ILE A 185 12.73 0.18 0.18
C ILE A 185 12.83 -0.48 1.57
N ARG A 186 12.81 -1.82 1.65
CA ARG A 186 12.91 -2.54 2.94
C ARG A 186 14.14 -2.22 3.77
N ARG A 187 15.22 -1.72 3.14
CA ARG A 187 16.48 -1.35 3.79
C ARG A 187 16.54 0.14 4.13
N GLU A 188 15.72 0.95 3.48
CA GLU A 188 15.80 2.41 3.48
C GLU A 188 14.71 3.07 4.32
N ALA A 189 13.56 2.44 4.50
CA ALA A 189 12.40 3.03 5.17
C ALA A 189 11.76 2.10 6.22
N ASP A 190 11.09 2.72 7.19
CA ASP A 190 10.31 2.06 8.24
C ASP A 190 8.82 1.95 7.84
N TYR A 191 8.31 3.01 7.22
CA TYR A 191 6.93 3.10 6.70
C TYR A 191 6.94 3.41 5.20
N ILE A 192 5.84 3.12 4.53
CA ILE A 192 5.61 3.49 3.13
C ILE A 192 4.17 3.99 2.94
N PHE A 193 4.00 5.01 2.09
CA PHE A 193 2.72 5.42 1.51
C PHE A 193 2.81 5.33 -0.02
N CYS A 194 1.89 4.61 -0.64
CA CYS A 194 1.74 4.54 -2.09
C CYS A 194 0.63 5.50 -2.48
N LEU A 195 0.94 6.52 -3.28
CA LEU A 195 0.03 7.62 -3.58
C LEU A 195 -0.11 7.81 -5.09
N ASP A 196 -1.30 8.18 -5.53
CA ASP A 196 -1.53 8.58 -6.92
C ASP A 196 -0.96 9.98 -7.20
N VAL A 197 -0.29 10.11 -8.36
CA VAL A 197 0.44 11.34 -8.72
C VAL A 197 -0.47 12.49 -9.11
N ASP A 198 -1.68 12.20 -9.56
CA ASP A 198 -2.67 13.16 -10.05
C ASP A 198 -3.45 13.80 -8.89
N SER A 199 -2.73 14.12 -7.82
CA SER A 199 -3.23 14.65 -6.56
C SER A 199 -2.27 15.69 -5.96
N LYS A 200 -2.78 16.54 -5.07
CA LYS A 200 -2.01 17.58 -4.38
C LYS A 200 -2.23 17.52 -2.88
N PHE A 201 -1.22 17.92 -2.11
CA PHE A 201 -1.36 18.16 -0.69
C PHE A 201 -1.78 19.61 -0.43
N HIS A 202 -2.73 19.81 0.49
CA HIS A 202 -3.28 21.13 0.84
C HIS A 202 -3.15 21.46 2.32
N ALA A 203 -2.93 20.45 3.15
CA ALA A 203 -2.77 20.60 4.58
C ALA A 203 -1.91 19.46 5.13
N ARG A 204 -1.53 19.58 6.41
CA ARG A 204 -0.68 18.63 7.11
C ARG A 204 -1.13 17.18 6.87
N TRP A 205 -0.17 16.36 6.45
CA TRP A 205 -0.20 14.90 6.49
C TRP A 205 1.01 14.44 7.29
N GLY A 206 0.83 14.04 8.55
CA GLY A 206 1.94 13.79 9.46
C GLY A 206 1.90 12.42 10.14
N SER A 207 2.63 12.35 11.26
CA SER A 207 2.81 11.13 12.04
C SER A 207 1.51 10.52 12.57
N GLU A 208 0.42 11.30 12.63
CA GLU A 208 -0.91 10.80 12.96
C GLU A 208 -1.40 9.72 11.98
N SER A 209 -0.89 9.68 10.75
CA SER A 209 -1.27 8.69 9.74
C SER A 209 -0.48 7.38 9.82
N LEU A 210 0.57 7.30 10.65
CA LEU A 210 1.45 6.12 10.73
C LEU A 210 0.77 4.97 11.48
N GLY A 211 0.77 3.77 10.89
CA GLY A 211 0.24 2.54 11.49
C GLY A 211 0.83 1.31 10.85
N ARG A 212 0.56 0.12 11.39
CA ARG A 212 1.05 -1.15 10.82
C ARG A 212 0.54 -1.35 9.39
N LEU A 213 -0.77 -1.22 9.21
CA LEU A 213 -1.46 -1.24 7.94
C LEU A 213 -2.47 -0.09 7.94
N VAL A 214 -2.41 0.74 6.89
CA VAL A 214 -3.13 2.01 6.77
C VAL A 214 -3.94 2.01 5.47
N ALA A 215 -5.22 2.33 5.57
CA ALA A 215 -6.12 2.48 4.43
C ALA A 215 -6.89 3.80 4.53
N VAL A 216 -7.39 4.35 3.42
CA VAL A 216 -8.25 5.55 3.41
C VAL A 216 -9.65 5.19 2.96
N ILE A 217 -10.65 5.76 3.60
CA ILE A 217 -12.05 5.65 3.15
C ILE A 217 -12.22 6.49 1.89
N HIS A 218 -12.74 5.87 0.83
CA HIS A 218 -12.93 6.55 -0.45
C HIS A 218 -13.99 7.67 -0.34
N PRO A 219 -13.72 8.87 -0.88
CA PRO A 219 -14.61 10.03 -0.75
C PRO A 219 -15.93 9.88 -1.52
N GLY A 220 -16.06 8.87 -2.37
CA GLY A 220 -17.31 8.54 -3.08
C GLY A 220 -18.31 7.71 -2.27
N TYR A 221 -17.87 7.06 -1.20
CA TYR A 221 -18.66 6.00 -0.56
C TYR A 221 -18.71 6.09 0.97
N TYR A 222 -18.08 7.09 1.60
CA TYR A 222 -18.04 7.19 3.06
C TYR A 222 -19.40 7.45 3.72
N GLU A 223 -20.39 7.94 2.98
CA GLU A 223 -21.78 8.15 3.42
C GLU A 223 -22.72 7.01 2.98
N GLN A 224 -22.18 6.02 2.27
CA GLN A 224 -22.97 4.95 1.65
C GLN A 224 -22.99 3.69 2.53
N THR A 225 -24.02 2.88 2.34
CA THR A 225 -24.14 1.56 2.94
C THR A 225 -23.43 0.50 2.10
N ARG A 226 -23.07 -0.64 2.71
CA ARG A 226 -22.22 -1.67 2.07
C ARG A 226 -22.78 -2.29 0.79
N ASP A 227 -24.10 -2.28 0.63
CA ASP A 227 -24.78 -2.72 -0.59
C ASP A 227 -24.55 -1.77 -1.79
N ARG A 228 -24.14 -0.52 -1.52
CA ARG A 228 -23.80 0.49 -2.54
C ARG A 228 -22.32 0.57 -2.84
N PHE A 229 -21.47 -0.12 -2.08
CA PHE A 229 -20.05 -0.19 -2.37
C PHE A 229 -19.82 -0.94 -3.68
N PRO A 230 -19.01 -0.38 -4.60
CA PRO A 230 -18.80 -0.99 -5.89
C PRO A 230 -17.69 -2.04 -5.79
N TYR A 231 -17.80 -2.96 -4.84
CA TYR A 231 -16.92 -4.12 -4.79
C TYR A 231 -17.10 -5.00 -6.03
N GLU A 232 -16.15 -5.90 -6.26
CA GLU A 232 -16.35 -6.97 -7.22
C GLU A 232 -17.45 -7.91 -6.70
N ARG A 233 -18.51 -8.10 -7.50
CA ARG A 233 -19.69 -8.89 -7.12
C ARG A 233 -19.81 -10.21 -7.86
N ARG A 234 -18.91 -10.50 -8.82
CA ARG A 234 -18.85 -11.79 -9.51
C ARG A 234 -18.09 -12.81 -8.65
N PRO A 235 -18.73 -13.90 -8.18
CA PRO A 235 -18.06 -14.90 -7.35
C PRO A 235 -16.87 -15.60 -8.00
N ALA A 236 -16.75 -15.51 -9.33
CA ALA A 236 -15.63 -16.07 -10.07
C ALA A 236 -14.32 -15.29 -9.90
N SER A 237 -14.37 -14.03 -9.43
CA SER A 237 -13.18 -13.23 -9.15
C SER A 237 -12.66 -13.48 -7.74
N THR A 238 -11.34 -13.52 -7.58
CA THR A 238 -10.65 -13.54 -6.28
C THR A 238 -10.85 -12.26 -5.46
N ALA A 239 -11.38 -11.18 -6.06
CA ALA A 239 -11.75 -9.94 -5.38
C ALA A 239 -13.20 -9.91 -4.87
N TYR A 240 -13.97 -10.98 -5.08
CA TYR A 240 -15.39 -11.04 -4.75
C TYR A 240 -15.71 -10.66 -3.29
N ILE A 241 -16.69 -9.79 -3.09
CA ILE A 241 -17.30 -9.50 -1.78
C ILE A 241 -18.83 -9.56 -1.94
N PRO A 242 -19.56 -10.38 -1.15
CA PRO A 242 -21.02 -10.45 -1.21
C PRO A 242 -21.69 -9.18 -0.67
N MET A 243 -22.97 -8.99 -0.99
CA MET A 243 -23.71 -7.74 -0.71
C MET A 243 -23.85 -7.40 0.77
N ASP A 244 -23.81 -8.40 1.64
CA ASP A 244 -23.95 -8.31 3.10
C ASP A 244 -22.61 -8.20 3.84
N GLU A 245 -21.47 -8.31 3.14
CA GLU A 245 -20.12 -8.10 3.69
C GLU A 245 -19.54 -6.72 3.32
N GLY A 246 -18.55 -6.28 4.11
CA GLY A 246 -17.84 -5.01 3.91
C GLY A 246 -17.97 -4.04 5.09
N ASP A 247 -16.82 -3.49 5.51
CA ASP A 247 -16.76 -2.46 6.56
C ASP A 247 -16.83 -1.06 5.96
N TYR A 248 -15.91 -0.75 5.04
CA TYR A 248 -15.78 0.51 4.32
C TYR A 248 -15.33 0.23 2.89
N TYR A 249 -15.62 1.13 1.95
CA TYR A 249 -14.96 1.13 0.66
C TYR A 249 -13.67 1.96 0.73
N TYR A 250 -12.53 1.30 0.60
CA TYR A 250 -11.22 1.93 0.66
C TYR A 250 -10.73 2.36 -0.72
N GLY A 251 -10.07 3.51 -0.79
CA GLY A 251 -9.53 4.05 -2.04
C GLY A 251 -8.14 3.49 -2.39
N GLY A 252 -7.98 2.95 -3.60
CA GLY A 252 -6.73 2.43 -4.16
C GLY A 252 -5.67 3.51 -4.43
N ALA A 253 -6.08 4.78 -4.47
CA ALA A 253 -5.19 5.92 -4.59
C ALA A 253 -4.29 6.16 -3.35
N MET A 254 -4.58 5.49 -2.21
CA MET A 254 -3.67 5.47 -1.08
C MET A 254 -3.65 4.12 -0.35
N ILE A 255 -2.45 3.54 -0.27
CA ILE A 255 -2.13 2.40 0.59
C ILE A 255 -0.95 2.78 1.46
N GLY A 256 -0.95 2.44 2.74
CA GLY A 256 0.20 2.72 3.59
C GLY A 256 0.40 1.73 4.72
N GLY A 257 1.49 1.89 5.45
CA GLY A 257 1.80 1.09 6.62
C GLY A 257 3.29 0.88 6.83
N PHE A 258 3.64 -0.13 7.62
CA PHE A 258 5.00 -0.64 7.64
C PHE A 258 5.36 -1.22 6.27
N VAL A 259 6.63 -1.09 5.90
CA VAL A 259 7.13 -1.59 4.61
C VAL A 259 6.84 -3.09 4.42
N GLU A 260 6.90 -3.90 5.48
CA GLU A 260 6.64 -5.34 5.42
C GLU A 260 5.15 -5.68 5.22
N ASP A 261 4.25 -4.96 5.89
CA ASP A 261 2.81 -5.15 5.74
C ASP A 261 2.36 -4.75 4.33
N VAL A 262 2.88 -3.63 3.79
CA VAL A 262 2.59 -3.19 2.42
C VAL A 262 3.24 -4.12 1.37
N TYR A 263 4.42 -4.70 1.64
CA TYR A 263 4.98 -5.76 0.79
C TYR A 263 4.05 -6.99 0.74
N THR A 264 3.50 -7.39 1.88
CA THR A 264 2.59 -8.54 1.95
C THR A 264 1.29 -8.25 1.21
N LEU A 265 0.70 -7.06 1.42
CA LEU A 265 -0.49 -6.62 0.72
C LEU A 265 -0.28 -6.61 -0.79
N THR A 266 0.76 -5.95 -1.27
CA THR A 266 1.04 -5.81 -2.72
C THR A 266 1.31 -7.17 -3.36
N LYS A 267 2.03 -8.06 -2.68
CA LYS A 267 2.24 -9.45 -3.13
C LYS A 267 0.92 -10.22 -3.26
N VAL A 268 0.04 -10.18 -2.25
CA VAL A 268 -1.25 -10.89 -2.28
C VAL A 268 -2.16 -10.31 -3.36
N CYS A 269 -2.27 -8.99 -3.47
CA CYS A 269 -3.09 -8.34 -4.48
C CYS A 269 -2.60 -8.67 -5.89
N ARG A 270 -1.27 -8.65 -6.12
CA ARG A 270 -0.67 -9.07 -7.40
C ARG A 270 -1.03 -10.51 -7.74
N THR A 271 -0.83 -11.47 -6.83
CA THR A 271 -1.13 -12.88 -7.09
C THR A 271 -2.60 -13.09 -7.42
N ARG A 272 -3.52 -12.46 -6.69
CA ARG A 272 -4.96 -12.51 -6.95
C ARG A 272 -5.33 -11.89 -8.31
N PHE A 273 -4.70 -10.77 -8.66
CA PHE A 273 -4.89 -10.14 -9.96
C PHE A 273 -4.41 -11.05 -11.11
N GLU A 274 -3.23 -11.66 -10.98
CA GLU A 274 -2.68 -12.60 -11.96
C GLU A 274 -3.57 -13.85 -12.11
N GLU A 275 -4.16 -14.33 -11.03
CA GLU A 275 -5.12 -15.45 -11.04
C GLU A 275 -6.41 -15.08 -11.77
N ASP A 276 -7.02 -13.93 -11.46
CA ASP A 276 -8.19 -13.42 -12.19
C ASP A 276 -7.90 -13.29 -13.69
N ALA A 277 -6.75 -12.68 -14.04
CA ALA A 277 -6.33 -12.53 -15.42
C ALA A 277 -6.15 -13.88 -16.12
N GLY A 278 -5.56 -14.88 -15.45
CA GLY A 278 -5.45 -16.26 -15.95
C GLY A 278 -6.80 -16.92 -16.22
N ASN A 279 -7.84 -16.51 -15.49
CA ASN A 279 -9.23 -16.93 -15.67
C ASN A 279 -10.03 -16.02 -16.61
N SER A 280 -9.37 -15.10 -17.33
CA SER A 280 -10.02 -14.11 -18.21
C SER A 280 -11.02 -13.20 -17.48
N ILE A 281 -10.72 -12.88 -16.22
CA ILE A 281 -11.50 -11.98 -15.37
C ILE A 281 -10.65 -10.73 -15.09
N GLU A 282 -11.25 -9.57 -15.24
CA GLU A 282 -10.70 -8.31 -14.72
C GLU A 282 -11.68 -7.77 -13.68
N ALA A 283 -11.24 -7.58 -12.43
CA ALA A 283 -12.08 -7.10 -11.35
C ALA A 283 -12.63 -5.70 -11.65
N ALA A 284 -13.83 -5.38 -11.14
CA ALA A 284 -14.62 -4.20 -11.51
C ALA A 284 -13.87 -2.86 -11.39
N TRP A 285 -12.99 -2.74 -10.39
CA TRP A 285 -12.11 -1.60 -10.16
C TRP A 285 -10.66 -2.03 -10.02
N GLN A 286 -10.24 -3.01 -10.84
CA GLN A 286 -8.87 -3.51 -10.93
C GLN A 286 -8.24 -3.77 -9.55
N GLU A 287 -7.12 -3.14 -9.23
CA GLU A 287 -6.41 -3.31 -7.96
C GLU A 287 -7.18 -2.78 -6.73
N GLU A 288 -8.06 -1.79 -6.90
CA GLU A 288 -8.89 -1.28 -5.81
C GLU A 288 -9.87 -2.35 -5.32
N SER A 289 -10.39 -3.20 -6.23
CA SER A 289 -11.19 -4.36 -5.86
C SER A 289 -10.39 -5.37 -5.02
N HIS A 290 -9.18 -5.74 -5.45
CA HIS A 290 -8.35 -6.69 -4.69
C HIS A 290 -7.86 -6.10 -3.36
N LEU A 291 -7.58 -4.79 -3.29
CA LEU A 291 -7.27 -4.06 -2.07
C LEU A 291 -8.41 -4.17 -1.06
N ASN A 292 -9.65 -3.90 -1.50
CA ASN A 292 -10.82 -3.98 -0.63
C ASN A 292 -11.05 -5.40 -0.11
N ARG A 293 -10.88 -6.42 -0.96
CA ARG A 293 -10.91 -7.82 -0.51
C ARG A 293 -9.80 -8.12 0.51
N TYR A 294 -8.57 -7.66 0.26
CA TYR A 294 -7.46 -7.85 1.19
C TYR A 294 -7.73 -7.22 2.56
N LEU A 295 -8.25 -5.99 2.59
CA LEU A 295 -8.53 -5.25 3.83
C LEU A 295 -9.75 -5.78 4.59
N LEU A 296 -10.69 -6.43 3.90
CA LEU A 296 -11.76 -7.18 4.53
C LEU A 296 -11.21 -8.35 5.35
N ASP A 297 -10.28 -9.12 4.76
CA ASP A 297 -9.63 -10.27 5.41
C ASP A 297 -8.57 -9.82 6.45
N ASN A 298 -7.90 -8.68 6.19
CA ASN A 298 -6.77 -8.16 6.97
C ASN A 298 -7.08 -6.73 7.44
N LYS A 299 -7.75 -6.62 8.58
CA LYS A 299 -8.23 -5.32 9.08
C LYS A 299 -7.08 -4.31 9.24
N PRO A 300 -7.20 -3.08 8.67
CA PRO A 300 -6.18 -2.06 8.82
C PRO A 300 -6.08 -1.62 10.29
N SER A 301 -4.85 -1.42 10.77
CA SER A 301 -4.60 -0.91 12.13
C SER A 301 -4.91 0.58 12.29
N LYS A 302 -5.09 1.28 11.18
CA LYS A 302 -5.41 2.71 11.12
C LYS A 302 -6.19 2.99 9.84
N VAL A 303 -7.28 3.72 9.97
CA VAL A 303 -8.10 4.15 8.82
C VAL A 303 -8.00 5.66 8.71
N LEU A 304 -7.71 6.18 7.54
CA LEU A 304 -7.74 7.61 7.28
C LEU A 304 -9.13 7.99 6.77
N SER A 305 -9.65 9.10 7.27
CA SER A 305 -10.91 9.67 6.77
C SER A 305 -10.74 10.21 5.33
N PRO A 306 -11.85 10.56 4.66
CA PRO A 306 -11.81 11.23 3.36
C PRO A 306 -11.03 12.57 3.35
N GLU A 307 -10.68 13.13 4.51
CA GLU A 307 -9.76 14.28 4.58
C GLU A 307 -8.38 13.99 3.94
N TYR A 308 -7.97 12.72 3.92
CA TYR A 308 -6.70 12.24 3.35
C TYR A 308 -6.84 11.70 1.92
N LEU A 309 -8.05 11.69 1.35
CA LEU A 309 -8.30 11.40 -0.05
C LEU A 309 -9.61 12.07 -0.44
N TRP A 310 -9.52 13.25 -1.06
CA TRP A 310 -10.65 13.98 -1.59
C TRP A 310 -10.59 14.10 -3.12
N GLN A 311 -11.60 14.71 -3.72
CA GLN A 311 -11.67 14.96 -5.16
C GLN A 311 -12.02 16.43 -5.39
N ASP A 312 -11.20 17.16 -6.15
CA ASP A 312 -11.34 18.63 -6.29
C ASP A 312 -12.66 19.06 -6.95
N PHE A 313 -13.32 18.17 -7.70
CA PHE A 313 -14.65 18.45 -8.26
C PHE A 313 -15.79 18.35 -7.24
N LYS A 314 -15.52 17.86 -6.02
CA LYS A 314 -16.52 17.72 -4.95
C LYS A 314 -16.45 18.88 -3.98
N ALA A 315 -17.62 19.46 -3.70
CA ALA A 315 -17.77 20.39 -2.58
C ALA A 315 -17.46 19.69 -1.26
N LYS A 316 -16.77 20.39 -0.37
CA LYS A 316 -16.47 19.93 0.99
C LYS A 316 -17.76 19.73 1.79
N THR A 317 -17.89 18.59 2.47
CA THR A 317 -19.02 18.29 3.37
C THR A 317 -18.79 18.82 4.78
N LYS A 318 -19.78 18.70 5.67
CA LYS A 318 -19.71 19.29 7.02
C LYS A 318 -18.71 18.54 7.92
N GLU A 319 -18.58 17.25 7.70
CA GLU A 319 -17.81 16.30 8.50
C GLU A 319 -16.32 16.36 8.14
N VAL A 320 -16.00 16.65 6.88
CA VAL A 320 -14.63 16.87 6.39
C VAL A 320 -14.22 18.28 6.82
N LYS A 321 -13.40 18.41 7.86
CA LYS A 321 -13.01 19.75 8.37
C LYS A 321 -11.82 20.34 7.63
N VAL A 322 -10.99 19.50 7.04
CA VAL A 322 -9.83 19.90 6.26
C VAL A 322 -9.64 18.92 5.10
N ILE A 323 -9.29 19.43 3.92
CA ILE A 323 -8.83 18.59 2.82
C ILE A 323 -7.31 18.62 2.89
N ARG A 324 -6.69 17.46 3.12
CA ARG A 324 -5.22 17.32 3.24
C ARG A 324 -4.60 16.88 1.93
N PHE A 325 -5.31 16.04 1.18
CA PHE A 325 -4.87 15.49 -0.08
C PHE A 325 -6.06 15.25 -0.99
N SER A 326 -5.98 15.70 -2.25
CA SER A 326 -7.08 15.55 -3.20
C SER A 326 -6.61 15.31 -4.61
N GLY A 327 -7.37 14.50 -5.34
CA GLY A 327 -7.20 14.28 -6.76
C GLY A 327 -7.58 15.52 -7.56
N VAL A 328 -6.69 15.95 -8.45
CA VAL A 328 -6.89 17.14 -9.29
C VAL A 328 -7.90 16.88 -10.40
N ILE A 329 -8.62 17.94 -10.79
CA ILE A 329 -9.51 17.91 -11.96
C ILE A 329 -8.66 17.65 -13.21
N LYS A 330 -9.05 16.65 -13.99
CA LYS A 330 -8.36 16.24 -15.21
C LYS A 330 -9.36 15.65 -16.20
N ASN A 331 -9.08 15.83 -17.47
CA ASN A 331 -9.78 15.13 -18.53
C ASN A 331 -9.12 13.78 -18.77
N TYR A 332 -9.84 12.68 -18.46
CA TYR A 332 -9.31 11.32 -18.61
C TYR A 332 -8.92 10.99 -20.05
N ALA A 333 -9.66 11.48 -21.04
CA ALA A 333 -9.34 11.27 -22.46
C ALA A 333 -8.00 11.94 -22.85
N ASP A 334 -7.64 13.05 -22.18
CA ASP A 334 -6.40 13.76 -22.49
C ASP A 334 -5.17 13.08 -21.90
N VAL A 335 -5.31 12.38 -20.76
CA VAL A 335 -4.17 11.83 -20.00
C VAL A 335 -4.02 10.31 -20.11
N ARG A 336 -5.08 9.57 -20.43
CA ARG A 336 -5.03 8.11 -20.62
C ARG A 336 -4.78 7.78 -22.10
N PRO A 337 -3.89 6.81 -22.40
CA PRO A 337 -3.57 6.44 -23.77
C PRO A 337 -4.74 5.80 -24.54
N ASN A 338 -5.69 5.13 -23.86
CA ASN A 338 -6.93 4.57 -24.43
C ASN A 338 -8.01 4.48 -23.32
N VAL A 339 -9.31 4.53 -23.69
CA VAL A 339 -10.46 4.28 -22.80
C VAL A 339 -10.76 2.79 -22.74
#